data_AF-W5P040-F1
#
_entry.id   AF-W5P040-F1
#
_cell.length_a   1.000
_cell.length_b   1.000
_cell.length_c   1.000
_cell.angle_alpha   90.00
_cell.angle_beta   90.00
_cell.angle_gamma   90.00
#
_symmetry.space_group_name_H-M   'P 1'
#
loop_
_entity.id
_entity.type
_entity.pdbx_description
1 polymer ?
#
loop_
_entity_poly.entity_id
_entity_poly.type
_entity_poly.pdbx_seq_one_letter_code
_entity_poly.pdbx_strand_id
1 'polypeptide(L)'
;LHVPQPLLPELPARPMSGLMDWLNLFRVNFSFSNEVSSQHIRLFDDARRLTYEHDNPHAPSDGGTAKHFASWGDQSFTSGKQYWEMLVDSSWDWAVGVCKDSWIRKDDSILDESNRDNFLLVCVKQDDHYQLWTTAPATPLYIERPLGRVGVFLDCDSGSVSFVDVAKRTLLWRYDDGVCTFPVRPFI
;
A
#
# COMPACT_ATOMS: atom_id res chain seq x y z
N LEU A 1 12.12 35.01 12.08
CA LEU A 1 10.93 34.83 11.21
C LEU A 1 10.53 33.37 11.33
N HIS A 2 9.46 33.10 12.06
CA HIS A 2 8.97 31.73 12.27
C HIS A 2 8.01 31.42 11.14
N VAL A 3 8.36 30.47 10.27
CA VAL A 3 7.45 29.98 9.23
C VAL A 3 6.41 29.13 9.97
N PRO A 4 5.10 29.41 9.86
CA PRO A 4 4.10 28.55 10.47
C PRO A 4 4.11 27.21 9.76
N GLN A 5 4.16 26.12 10.52
CA GLN A 5 3.84 24.78 10.01
C GLN A 5 2.43 24.81 9.39
N PRO A 6 2.22 24.19 8.21
CA PRO A 6 0.89 23.97 7.71
C PRO A 6 0.22 22.92 8.60
N LEU A 7 -0.54 23.39 9.60
CA LEU A 7 -1.51 22.56 10.31
C LEU A 7 -2.64 22.28 9.34
N LEU A 8 -2.48 21.26 8.50
CA LEU A 8 -3.62 20.63 7.87
C LEU A 8 -4.47 20.07 9.03
N PRO A 9 -5.72 20.53 9.22
CA PRO A 9 -6.59 19.90 10.19
C PRO A 9 -6.79 18.48 9.68
N GLU A 10 -6.18 17.51 10.35
CA GLU A 10 -6.56 16.10 10.30
C GLU A 10 -8.08 16.06 10.54
N LEU A 11 -8.87 16.05 9.48
CA LEU A 11 -10.29 15.84 9.60
C LEU A 11 -10.43 14.39 10.06
N PRO A 12 -10.90 14.12 11.30
CA PRO A 12 -11.04 12.75 11.73
C PRO A 12 -12.03 12.07 10.79
N ALA A 13 -11.52 11.14 9.99
CA ALA A 13 -12.35 10.30 9.15
C ALA A 13 -13.38 9.63 10.07
N ARG A 14 -14.67 9.91 9.84
CA ARG A 14 -15.72 9.33 10.68
C ARG A 14 -15.85 7.85 10.33
N PRO A 15 -15.95 6.95 11.33
CA PRO A 15 -16.23 5.55 11.08
C PRO A 15 -17.46 5.41 10.19
N MET A 16 -17.34 4.64 9.12
CA MET A 16 -18.46 4.37 8.22
C MET A 16 -19.30 3.24 8.82
N SER A 17 -20.49 3.57 9.33
CA SER A 17 -21.40 2.58 9.91
C SER A 17 -21.74 1.49 8.89
N GLY A 18 -21.59 0.22 9.28
CA GLY A 18 -21.84 -0.93 8.41
C GLY A 18 -20.74 -1.23 7.37
N LEU A 19 -19.67 -0.44 7.29
CA LEU A 19 -18.58 -0.67 6.33
C LEU A 19 -17.97 -2.05 6.48
N MET A 20 -17.62 -2.43 7.72
CA MET A 20 -16.99 -3.73 7.97
C MET A 20 -17.95 -4.88 7.67
N ASP A 21 -19.23 -4.74 8.02
CA ASP A 21 -20.25 -5.75 7.72
C ASP A 21 -20.38 -5.95 6.21
N TRP A 22 -20.38 -4.85 5.44
CA TRP A 22 -20.43 -4.88 3.98
C TRP A 22 -19.17 -5.49 3.36
N LEU A 23 -17.97 -5.09 3.79
CA LEU A 23 -16.71 -5.64 3.30
C LEU A 23 -16.60 -7.15 3.56
N ASN A 24 -17.08 -7.60 4.72
CA ASN A 24 -17.04 -9.00 5.10
C ASN A 24 -17.92 -9.90 4.22
N LEU A 25 -18.88 -9.36 3.46
CA LEU A 25 -19.64 -10.13 2.46
C LEU A 25 -18.75 -10.65 1.33
N PHE A 26 -17.60 -10.01 1.10
CA PHE A 26 -16.66 -10.33 0.02
C PHE A 26 -15.37 -10.96 0.54
N ARG A 27 -15.33 -11.38 1.82
CA ARG A 27 -14.10 -11.88 2.45
C ARG A 27 -13.61 -13.14 1.76
N VAL A 28 -12.33 -13.12 1.38
CA VAL A 28 -11.60 -14.26 0.84
C VAL A 28 -10.37 -14.55 1.70
N ASN A 29 -9.95 -15.80 1.73
CA ASN A 29 -8.66 -16.22 2.29
C ASN A 29 -7.83 -16.80 1.15
N PHE A 30 -6.56 -16.44 1.09
CA PHE A 30 -5.61 -17.01 0.16
C PHE A 30 -4.25 -17.14 0.85
N SER A 31 -3.45 -18.06 0.34
CA SER A 31 -2.09 -18.28 0.81
C SER A 31 -1.10 -17.46 0.01
N PHE A 32 -0.08 -16.98 0.72
CA PHE A 32 1.11 -16.38 0.15
C PHE A 32 2.18 -17.48 0.09
N SER A 33 2.40 -18.07 -1.08
CA SER A 33 3.40 -19.15 -1.23
C SER A 33 4.66 -18.73 -1.98
N ASN A 34 4.70 -17.48 -2.47
CA ASN A 34 5.71 -17.03 -3.41
C ASN A 34 6.46 -15.85 -2.81
N GLU A 35 7.35 -16.16 -1.87
CA GLU A 35 8.18 -15.18 -1.17
C GLU A 35 9.48 -14.93 -1.95
N VAL A 36 9.76 -13.67 -2.21
CA VAL A 36 11.06 -13.21 -2.71
C VAL A 36 11.66 -12.32 -1.65
N SER A 37 12.94 -12.56 -1.36
CA SER A 37 13.72 -11.68 -0.52
C SER A 37 14.78 -11.02 -1.37
N SER A 38 14.72 -9.69 -1.47
CA SER A 38 15.63 -8.94 -2.33
C SER A 38 16.09 -7.66 -1.66
N GLN A 39 17.36 -7.31 -1.90
CA GLN A 39 17.91 -6.00 -1.60
C GLN A 39 17.44 -4.94 -2.62
N HIS A 40 16.73 -5.34 -3.68
CA HIS A 40 16.32 -4.48 -4.78
C HIS A 40 14.82 -4.12 -4.77
N ILE A 41 14.13 -4.27 -3.64
CA ILE A 41 12.77 -3.72 -3.48
C ILE A 41 12.90 -2.20 -3.34
N ARG A 42 13.01 -1.51 -4.49
CA ARG A 42 13.19 -0.05 -4.58
C ARG A 42 11.97 0.74 -4.14
N LEU A 43 10.81 0.08 -4.06
CA LEU A 43 9.57 0.65 -3.55
C LEU A 43 9.78 1.48 -2.27
N PHE A 44 10.50 0.94 -1.28
CA PHE A 44 10.74 1.64 -0.01
C PHE A 44 11.80 2.73 -0.10
N ASP A 45 12.76 2.62 -1.00
CA ASP A 45 13.75 3.67 -1.24
C ASP A 45 13.09 4.88 -1.90
N ASP A 46 12.27 4.65 -2.92
CA ASP A 46 11.62 5.73 -3.64
C ASP A 46 10.54 6.42 -2.80
N ALA A 47 9.83 5.67 -1.95
CA ALA A 47 9.00 6.21 -0.87
C ALA A 47 9.75 7.27 -0.06
N ARG A 48 10.93 6.89 0.44
CA ARG A 48 11.76 7.75 1.28
C ARG A 48 12.23 8.97 0.49
N ARG A 49 12.57 8.82 -0.79
CA ARG A 49 12.99 9.93 -1.66
C ARG A 49 11.88 10.94 -1.92
N LEU A 50 10.65 10.48 -2.16
CA LEU A 50 9.49 11.36 -2.31
C LEU A 50 9.23 12.17 -1.04
N THR A 51 9.58 11.63 0.12
CA THR A 51 9.56 12.38 1.38
C THR A 51 10.68 13.42 1.46
N TYR A 52 11.91 13.08 1.06
CA TYR A 52 13.07 13.97 1.17
C TYR A 52 12.99 15.22 0.28
N GLU A 53 12.28 15.17 -0.85
CA GLU A 53 12.07 16.36 -1.69
C GLU A 53 11.29 17.49 -0.97
N HIS A 54 10.66 17.20 0.17
CA HIS A 54 10.01 18.23 0.98
C HIS A 54 10.95 18.96 1.95
N ASP A 55 12.05 18.35 2.40
CA ASP A 55 12.81 18.88 3.56
C ASP A 55 14.34 19.04 3.39
N ASN A 56 15.05 18.32 2.50
CA ASN A 56 16.48 18.63 2.21
C ASN A 56 17.08 17.80 1.04
N PRO A 57 17.62 18.40 -0.04
CA PRO A 57 18.20 17.66 -1.18
C PRO A 57 19.56 16.97 -0.92
N HIS A 58 20.16 17.11 0.26
CA HIS A 58 21.58 16.77 0.49
C HIS A 58 21.89 15.92 1.73
N ALA A 59 20.90 15.23 2.32
CA ALA A 59 21.18 14.27 3.39
C ALA A 59 21.79 12.98 2.82
N PRO A 60 22.91 12.48 3.38
CA PRO A 60 23.45 11.19 2.97
C PRO A 60 22.48 10.09 3.43
N SER A 61 22.00 9.29 2.48
CA SER A 61 21.28 8.05 2.78
C SER A 61 22.24 7.13 3.54
N ASP A 62 22.02 6.97 4.85
CA ASP A 62 22.70 5.94 5.63
C ASP A 62 22.16 4.58 5.14
N GLY A 63 22.80 4.09 4.09
CA GLY A 63 22.42 2.96 3.27
C GLY A 63 22.65 1.62 3.97
N GLY A 64 21.99 1.41 5.10
CA GLY A 64 21.71 0.06 5.56
C GLY A 64 20.79 -0.60 4.54
N THR A 65 21.29 -1.59 3.78
CA THR A 65 20.51 -2.34 2.79
C THR A 65 19.49 -3.20 3.52
N ALA A 66 18.36 -2.61 3.89
CA ALA A 66 17.28 -3.32 4.54
C ALA A 66 16.79 -4.42 3.60
N LYS A 67 16.87 -5.66 4.07
CA LYS A 67 16.38 -6.81 3.32
C LYS A 67 14.88 -6.85 3.47
N HIS A 68 14.18 -6.45 2.42
CA HIS A 68 12.72 -6.51 2.35
C HIS A 68 12.28 -7.87 1.79
N PHE A 69 11.10 -8.29 2.20
CA PHE A 69 10.44 -9.49 1.71
C PHE A 69 9.17 -9.05 1.00
N ALA A 70 8.90 -9.67 -0.15
CA ALA A 70 7.67 -9.50 -0.90
C ALA A 70 7.05 -10.87 -1.13
N SER A 71 5.73 -10.94 -1.07
CA SER A 71 4.99 -12.13 -1.44
C SER A 71 3.68 -11.77 -2.12
N TRP A 72 3.18 -12.69 -2.95
CA TRP A 72 1.90 -12.52 -3.63
C TRP A 72 1.04 -13.78 -3.57
N GLY A 73 -0.25 -13.59 -3.77
CA GLY A 73 -1.24 -14.67 -3.72
C GLY A 73 -1.10 -15.65 -4.90
N ASP A 74 -1.44 -16.91 -4.66
CA ASP A 74 -1.37 -17.99 -5.65
C ASP A 74 -2.43 -17.92 -6.74
N GLN A 75 -3.50 -17.16 -6.48
CA GLN A 75 -4.60 -16.97 -7.41
C GLN A 75 -4.60 -15.53 -7.93
N SER A 76 -4.80 -15.42 -9.25
CA SER A 76 -5.10 -14.15 -9.90
C SER A 76 -6.61 -13.93 -9.93
N PHE A 77 -7.04 -12.70 -9.66
CA PHE A 77 -8.43 -12.29 -9.80
C PHE A 77 -8.63 -11.53 -11.12
N THR A 78 -9.73 -11.86 -11.80
CA THR A 78 -10.13 -11.24 -13.08
C THR A 78 -11.57 -10.75 -13.08
N SER A 79 -12.34 -11.04 -12.03
CA SER A 79 -13.76 -10.68 -11.90
C SER A 79 -14.22 -10.76 -10.45
N GLY A 80 -15.38 -10.16 -10.17
CA GLY A 80 -16.01 -10.15 -8.87
C GLY A 80 -15.37 -9.17 -7.90
N LYS A 81 -15.76 -9.31 -6.62
CA LYS A 81 -15.30 -8.47 -5.51
C LYS A 81 -14.62 -9.34 -4.47
N GLN A 82 -13.48 -8.89 -3.97
CA GLN A 82 -12.68 -9.60 -2.98
C GLN A 82 -12.27 -8.66 -1.86
N TYR A 83 -12.30 -9.17 -0.64
CA TYR A 83 -11.85 -8.48 0.55
C TYR A 83 -10.89 -9.36 1.36
N TRP A 84 -9.76 -8.82 1.78
CA TRP A 84 -8.86 -9.47 2.73
C TRP A 84 -8.23 -8.46 3.68
N GLU A 85 -7.66 -8.95 4.78
CA GLU A 85 -6.98 -8.13 5.77
C GLU A 85 -5.54 -8.62 5.96
N MET A 86 -4.63 -7.68 6.20
CA MET A 86 -3.23 -7.95 6.51
C MET A 86 -2.84 -7.31 7.85
N LEU A 87 -2.11 -8.05 8.68
CA LEU A 87 -1.49 -7.53 9.89
C LEU A 87 -0.29 -6.64 9.52
N VAL A 88 -0.28 -5.39 9.99
CA VAL A 88 0.75 -4.40 9.65
C VAL A 88 1.63 -4.00 10.84
N ASP A 89 1.34 -4.49 12.05
CA ASP A 89 2.07 -4.13 13.27
C ASP A 89 3.42 -4.84 13.41
N SER A 90 3.64 -5.93 12.67
CA SER A 90 4.86 -6.75 12.78
C SER A 90 6.08 -6.12 12.11
N SER A 91 5.88 -5.08 11.29
CA SER A 91 6.94 -4.46 10.48
C SER A 91 6.89 -2.94 10.56
N TRP A 92 8.06 -2.29 10.52
CA TRP A 92 8.15 -0.84 10.43
C TRP A 92 7.76 -0.35 9.04
N ASP A 93 8.33 -0.98 8.02
CA ASP A 93 8.04 -0.75 6.61
C ASP A 93 7.16 -1.89 6.09
N TRP A 94 6.12 -1.57 5.33
CA TRP A 94 5.24 -2.57 4.72
C TRP A 94 4.57 -2.02 3.46
N ALA A 95 4.20 -2.91 2.55
CA ALA A 95 3.41 -2.59 1.38
C ALA A 95 2.27 -3.61 1.27
N VAL A 96 1.07 -3.16 0.92
CA VAL A 96 -0.09 -4.03 0.77
C VAL A 96 -0.95 -3.57 -0.38
N GLY A 97 -1.49 -4.51 -1.17
CA GLY A 97 -2.44 -4.17 -2.22
C GLY A 97 -2.48 -5.25 -3.28
N VAL A 98 -2.47 -4.82 -4.53
CA VAL A 98 -2.48 -5.73 -5.68
C VAL A 98 -1.39 -5.38 -6.69
N CYS A 99 -0.90 -6.40 -7.37
CA CYS A 99 0.04 -6.28 -8.47
C CYS A 99 -0.47 -7.04 -9.68
N LYS A 100 -0.10 -6.60 -10.88
CA LYS A 100 -0.52 -7.24 -12.11
C LYS A 100 0.15 -8.60 -12.31
N ASP A 101 -0.66 -9.62 -12.59
CA ASP A 101 -0.26 -11.05 -12.68
C ASP A 101 0.94 -11.29 -13.60
N SER A 102 1.02 -10.57 -14.73
CA SER A 102 2.08 -10.76 -15.71
C SER A 102 3.48 -10.33 -15.24
N TRP A 103 3.60 -9.55 -14.16
CA TRP A 103 4.89 -9.08 -13.65
C TRP A 103 5.55 -10.09 -12.72
N ILE A 104 4.75 -10.90 -12.03
CA ILE A 104 5.19 -11.84 -11.00
C ILE A 104 6.15 -12.94 -11.50
N ARG A 105 6.32 -13.08 -12.81
CA ARG A 105 7.21 -14.05 -13.44
C ARG A 105 8.44 -13.45 -14.10
N LYS A 106 8.59 -12.11 -14.09
CA LYS A 106 9.46 -11.40 -15.02
C LYS A 106 10.78 -10.88 -14.45
N ASP A 107 11.20 -11.37 -13.27
CA ASP A 107 12.43 -11.03 -12.50
C ASP A 107 12.11 -10.22 -11.22
N ASP A 108 13.10 -10.05 -10.33
CA ASP A 108 13.09 -9.30 -9.05
C ASP A 108 12.57 -7.84 -9.15
N SER A 109 12.15 -7.39 -10.33
CA SER A 109 11.67 -6.05 -10.70
C SER A 109 10.16 -5.85 -10.55
N ILE A 110 9.43 -6.77 -9.91
CA ILE A 110 7.97 -6.68 -9.70
C ILE A 110 7.56 -5.30 -9.14
N LEU A 111 8.45 -4.65 -8.39
CA LEU A 111 8.22 -3.42 -7.64
C LEU A 111 8.99 -2.21 -8.16
N ASP A 112 9.45 -2.22 -9.41
CA ASP A 112 10.00 -1.03 -10.07
C ASP A 112 8.90 0.04 -10.24
N GLU A 113 9.19 1.31 -9.93
CA GLU A 113 8.28 2.44 -10.11
C GLU A 113 7.85 2.67 -11.57
N SER A 114 8.64 2.19 -12.53
CA SER A 114 8.23 2.17 -13.93
C SER A 114 6.95 1.35 -14.15
N ASN A 115 6.65 0.45 -13.21
CA ASN A 115 5.50 -0.41 -13.23
C ASN A 115 4.25 0.27 -12.64
N ARG A 116 3.56 1.01 -13.51
CA ARG A 116 2.30 1.71 -13.21
C ARG A 116 1.09 0.80 -12.96
N ASP A 117 1.30 -0.52 -12.92
CA ASP A 117 0.23 -1.52 -12.78
C ASP A 117 0.25 -2.23 -11.42
N ASN A 118 0.92 -1.63 -10.44
CA ASN A 118 0.88 -2.03 -9.03
C ASN A 118 0.09 -0.98 -8.25
N PHE A 119 -0.93 -1.41 -7.50
CA PHE A 119 -1.81 -0.56 -6.71
C PHE A 119 -1.63 -0.92 -5.24
N LEU A 120 -0.66 -0.28 -4.59
CA LEU A 120 -0.19 -0.59 -3.25
C LEU A 120 -0.38 0.62 -2.35
N LEU A 121 -0.81 0.35 -1.12
CA LEU A 121 -0.61 1.23 0.01
C LEU A 121 0.69 0.84 0.70
N VAL A 122 1.58 1.80 0.88
CA VAL A 122 2.90 1.56 1.44
C VAL A 122 3.12 2.45 2.65
N CYS A 123 3.71 1.88 3.69
CA CYS A 123 4.16 2.59 4.87
C CYS A 123 5.68 2.50 4.98
N VAL A 124 6.30 3.63 5.23
CA VAL A 124 7.72 3.72 5.56
C VAL A 124 7.93 4.42 6.89
N LYS A 125 8.85 3.90 7.68
CA LYS A 125 9.39 4.57 8.85
C LYS A 125 10.52 5.50 8.42
N GLN A 126 10.43 6.75 8.86
CA GLN A 126 11.51 7.72 8.74
C GLN A 126 11.74 8.36 10.10
N ASP A 127 12.93 8.16 10.65
CA ASP A 127 13.28 8.57 12.01
C ASP A 127 12.24 8.05 13.03
N ASP A 128 11.55 8.97 13.71
CA ASP A 128 10.51 8.67 14.71
C ASP A 128 9.07 8.76 14.17
N HIS A 129 8.91 8.91 12.85
CA HIS A 129 7.62 9.08 12.19
C HIS A 129 7.33 7.99 11.14
N TYR A 130 6.06 7.80 10.83
CA TYR A 130 5.59 6.93 9.76
C TYR A 130 4.88 7.76 8.70
N GLN A 131 5.09 7.40 7.45
CA GLN A 131 4.42 8.01 6.32
C GLN A 131 3.76 6.94 5.46
N LEU A 132 2.59 7.29 4.94
CA LEU A 132 1.83 6.46 4.02
C LEU A 132 1.88 7.07 2.63
N TRP A 133 1.87 6.23 1.61
CA TRP A 133 1.79 6.65 0.22
C TRP A 133 1.20 5.55 -0.65
N THR A 134 0.77 5.93 -1.84
CA THR A 134 0.15 5.04 -2.82
C THR A 134 1.06 4.89 -4.03
N THR A 135 1.09 3.75 -4.69
CA THR A 135 1.77 3.60 -5.99
C THR A 135 0.84 4.01 -7.15
N ALA A 136 1.38 4.22 -8.36
CA ALA A 136 0.58 4.40 -9.59
C ALA A 136 -0.64 5.37 -9.51
N PRO A 137 -0.42 6.68 -9.30
CA PRO A 137 0.87 7.35 -9.14
C PRO A 137 1.36 7.39 -7.69
N ALA A 138 2.67 7.60 -7.53
CA ALA A 138 3.31 7.81 -6.25
C ALA A 138 2.73 9.06 -5.55
N THR A 139 1.91 8.88 -4.51
CA THR A 139 1.20 9.99 -3.84
C THR A 139 1.31 9.85 -2.32
N PRO A 140 1.84 10.87 -1.60
CA PRO A 140 1.88 10.84 -0.13
C PRO A 140 0.47 11.01 0.47
N LEU A 141 0.21 10.27 1.54
CA LEU A 141 -1.02 10.32 2.33
C LEU A 141 -0.72 10.88 3.72
N TYR A 142 -1.34 12.00 4.05
CA TYR A 142 -1.25 12.65 5.35
C TYR A 142 -2.38 12.15 6.25
N ILE A 143 -2.28 10.89 6.67
CA ILE A 143 -3.21 10.23 7.58
C ILE A 143 -2.43 9.42 8.62
N GLU A 144 -3.01 9.24 9.80
CA GLU A 144 -2.41 8.40 10.84
C GLU A 144 -2.16 6.96 10.36
N ARG A 145 -1.00 6.40 10.72
CA ARG A 145 -0.66 5.00 10.45
C ARG A 145 -1.75 4.07 11.00
N PRO A 146 -2.32 3.16 10.19
CA PRO A 146 -3.26 2.15 10.68
C PRO A 146 -2.55 1.18 11.63
N LEU A 147 -3.24 0.82 12.71
CA LEU A 147 -2.76 -0.14 13.71
C LEU A 147 -3.55 -1.45 13.60
N GLY A 148 -2.87 -2.57 13.85
CA GLY A 148 -3.43 -3.90 13.71
C GLY A 148 -3.49 -4.32 12.26
N ARG A 149 -4.60 -4.02 11.58
CA ARG A 149 -4.90 -4.55 10.24
C ARG A 149 -5.29 -3.47 9.24
N VAL A 150 -4.76 -3.62 8.03
CA VAL A 150 -5.23 -2.92 6.83
C VAL A 150 -6.07 -3.90 6.01
N GLY A 151 -7.27 -3.46 5.64
CA GLY A 151 -8.13 -4.20 4.72
C GLY A 151 -7.91 -3.74 3.29
N VAL A 152 -7.90 -4.66 2.34
CA VAL A 152 -7.90 -4.38 0.90
C VAL A 152 -9.20 -4.88 0.31
N PHE A 153 -9.89 -4.00 -0.40
CA PHE A 153 -11.07 -4.31 -1.19
C PHE A 153 -10.77 -4.14 -2.67
N LEU A 154 -10.88 -5.22 -3.43
CA LEU A 154 -10.72 -5.26 -4.88
C LEU A 154 -12.10 -5.42 -5.50
N ASP A 155 -12.48 -4.50 -6.39
CA ASP A 155 -13.64 -4.66 -7.27
C ASP A 155 -13.13 -4.83 -8.69
N CYS A 156 -12.95 -6.08 -9.13
CA CYS A 156 -12.52 -6.36 -10.50
C CYS A 156 -13.56 -5.94 -11.54
N ASP A 157 -14.84 -5.89 -11.17
CA ASP A 157 -15.91 -5.53 -12.09
C ASP A 157 -15.87 -4.04 -12.43
N SER A 158 -15.60 -3.18 -11.43
CA SER A 158 -15.40 -1.74 -11.64
C SER A 158 -13.96 -1.37 -11.95
N GLY A 159 -13.01 -2.27 -11.69
CA GLY A 159 -11.58 -2.04 -11.83
C GLY A 159 -11.02 -1.07 -10.78
N SER A 160 -11.49 -1.17 -9.53
CA SER A 160 -11.06 -0.31 -8.41
C SER A 160 -10.42 -1.08 -7.26
N VAL A 161 -9.61 -0.38 -6.47
CA VAL A 161 -8.94 -0.93 -5.28
C VAL A 161 -9.10 0.06 -4.14
N SER A 162 -9.42 -0.41 -2.94
CA SER A 162 -9.61 0.44 -1.76
C SER A 162 -8.92 -0.14 -0.53
N PHE A 163 -8.37 0.74 0.30
CA PHE A 163 -7.69 0.40 1.54
C PHE A 163 -8.46 0.95 2.72
N VAL A 164 -8.61 0.16 3.78
CA VAL A 164 -9.34 0.56 4.98
C VAL A 164 -8.51 0.30 6.23
N ASP A 165 -8.62 1.22 7.19
CA ASP A 165 -8.21 0.98 8.57
C ASP A 165 -9.30 0.14 9.23
N VAL A 166 -8.98 -1.12 9.53
CA VAL A 166 -9.96 -2.07 10.09
C VAL A 166 -10.37 -1.66 11.51
N ALA A 167 -9.44 -1.13 12.30
CA ALA A 167 -9.69 -0.74 13.68
C ALA A 167 -10.56 0.52 13.76
N LYS A 168 -10.23 1.53 12.95
CA LYS A 168 -10.97 2.80 12.89
C LYS A 168 -12.23 2.73 12.02
N ARG A 169 -12.34 1.70 11.16
CA ARG A 169 -13.46 1.50 10.22
C ARG A 169 -13.60 2.68 9.25
N THR A 170 -12.47 3.12 8.73
CA THR A 170 -12.36 4.29 7.85
C THR A 170 -11.65 3.92 6.56
N LEU A 171 -12.03 4.58 5.46
CA LEU A 171 -11.30 4.50 4.21
C LEU A 171 -9.96 5.24 4.37
N LEU A 172 -8.86 4.56 4.04
CA LEU A 172 -7.52 5.15 3.97
C LEU A 172 -7.28 5.76 2.59
N TRP A 173 -7.57 4.98 1.54
CA TRP A 173 -7.39 5.40 0.15
C TRP A 173 -8.25 4.57 -0.80
N ARG A 174 -8.57 5.13 -1.97
CA ARG A 174 -9.22 4.43 -3.08
C ARG A 174 -8.59 4.83 -4.41
N TYR A 175 -8.22 3.82 -5.18
CA TYR A 175 -7.99 3.95 -6.61
C TYR A 175 -9.32 3.91 -7.35
N ASP A 176 -9.54 4.86 -8.25
CA ASP A 176 -10.79 5.04 -8.98
C ASP A 176 -11.13 3.86 -9.92
N ASP A 177 -12.38 3.84 -10.38
CA ASP A 177 -12.84 2.83 -11.33
C ASP A 177 -12.06 2.89 -12.66
N GLY A 178 -11.87 1.73 -13.28
CA GLY A 178 -11.21 1.59 -14.58
C GLY A 178 -9.68 1.58 -14.55
N VAL A 179 -9.04 1.82 -13.41
CA VAL A 179 -7.57 1.82 -13.31
C VAL A 179 -6.99 0.40 -13.25
N CYS A 180 -7.70 -0.53 -12.60
CA CYS A 180 -7.27 -1.92 -12.38
C CYS A 180 -8.12 -2.89 -13.22
N THR A 181 -7.98 -2.84 -14.55
CA THR A 181 -8.80 -3.60 -15.52
C THR A 181 -8.13 -4.87 -16.06
N PHE A 182 -7.04 -5.29 -15.43
CA PHE A 182 -6.25 -6.47 -15.81
C PHE A 182 -6.20 -7.50 -14.69
N PRO A 183 -5.81 -8.76 -14.98
CA PRO A 183 -5.60 -9.78 -13.96
C PRO A 183 -4.59 -9.31 -12.90
N VAL A 184 -4.98 -9.39 -11.63
CA VAL A 184 -4.14 -9.01 -10.51
C VAL A 184 -4.02 -10.09 -9.46
N ARG A 185 -2.93 -10.07 -8.69
CA ARG A 185 -2.74 -10.90 -7.50
C ARG A 185 -2.64 -10.01 -6.27
N PRO A 186 -3.14 -10.47 -5.12
CA PRO A 186 -2.81 -9.87 -3.83
C PRO A 186 -1.30 -9.78 -3.65
N PHE A 187 -0.83 -8.68 -3.08
CA PHE A 187 0.59 -8.38 -2.88
C PHE A 187 0.83 -7.89 -1.46
N ILE A 188 1.93 -8.36 -0.85
CA ILE A 188 2.43 -8.00 0.49
C ILE A 188 3.95 -7.89 0.54
#